data_AF-A0A7V6GCU4-F1
#
_entry.id   AF-A0A7V6GCU4-F1
#
_cell.length_a   1.000
_cell.length_b   1.000
_cell.length_c   1.000
_cell.angle_alpha   90.00
_cell.angle_beta   90.00
_cell.angle_gamma   90.00
#
_symmetry.space_group_name_H-M   'P 1'
#
loop_
_entity.id
_entity.type
_entity.pdbx_description
1 polymer ?
#
loop_
_entity_poly.entity_id
_entity_poly.type
_entity_poly.pdbx_seq_one_letter_code
_entity_poly.pdbx_strand_id
1 'polypeptide(L)' 'MMNFSVPDVLGLYEEEAKRILEQHGFIVTSVDITRPVKGGQPEGDCRVIRQRTSGQEVKLILSFQKWVCSRKEV' A
#
# COMPACT_ATOMS: atom_id res chain seq x y z
N MET A 1 -6.42 6.48 28.49
CA MET A 1 -6.13 6.51 27.04
C MET A 1 -6.29 5.10 26.53
N MET A 2 -7.29 4.82 25.69
CA MET A 2 -7.40 3.54 25.01
C MET A 2 -6.33 3.54 23.91
N ASN A 3 -5.21 2.88 24.16
CA ASN A 3 -4.19 2.65 23.14
C ASN A 3 -4.77 1.69 22.09
N PHE A 4 -5.37 2.25 21.04
CA PHE A 4 -5.57 1.51 19.80
C PHE A 4 -4.21 1.37 19.12
N SER A 5 -3.51 0.27 19.41
CA SER A 5 -2.30 -0.08 18.68
C SER A 5 -2.70 -0.44 17.27
N VAL A 6 -2.30 0.40 16.31
CA VAL A 6 -2.55 0.12 14.91
C VAL A 6 -1.67 -1.05 14.48
N PRO A 7 -2.22 -2.11 13.87
CA PRO A 7 -1.41 -3.23 13.41
C PRO A 7 -0.41 -2.75 12.35
N ASP A 8 0.79 -3.31 12.39
CA ASP A 8 1.80 -3.08 11.36
C ASP A 8 1.49 -4.00 10.18
N VAL A 9 1.21 -3.39 9.02
CA VAL A 9 0.89 -4.09 7.78
C VAL A 9 1.95 -3.84 6.70
N LEU A 10 3.14 -3.39 7.09
CA LEU A 10 4.25 -3.15 6.18
C LEU A 10 4.73 -4.46 5.56
N GLY A 11 4.98 -4.44 4.25
CA GLY A 11 5.42 -5.60 3.48
C GLY A 11 4.31 -6.56 3.06
N LEU A 12 3.10 -6.43 3.62
CA LEU A 12 1.94 -7.23 3.24
C LEU A 12 1.37 -6.79 1.89
N TYR A 13 0.63 -7.69 1.26
CA TYR A 13 -0.16 -7.38 0.08
C TYR A 13 -1.38 -6.52 0.44
N GLU A 14 -1.88 -5.75 -0.53
CA GLU A 14 -3.02 -4.85 -0.34
C GLU A 14 -4.21 -5.52 0.35
N GLU A 15 -4.63 -6.68 -0.17
CA GLU A 15 -5.81 -7.40 0.34
C GLU A 15 -5.61 -7.89 1.77
N GLU A 16 -4.40 -8.37 2.08
CA GLU A 16 -4.05 -8.89 3.40
C GLU A 16 -3.95 -7.76 4.43
N ALA A 17 -3.29 -6.66 4.06
CA ALA A 17 -3.22 -5.46 4.87
C ALA A 17 -4.61 -4.89 5.17
N LYS A 18 -5.49 -4.83 4.17
CA LYS A 18 -6.86 -4.35 4.32
C LYS A 18 -7.66 -5.23 5.28
N ARG A 19 -7.59 -6.56 5.13
CA ARG A 19 -8.27 -7.51 6.02
C ARG A 19 -7.84 -7.34 7.48
N ILE A 20 -6.54 -7.22 7.75
CA ILE A 20 -6.03 -7.06 9.12
C ILE A 20 -6.53 -5.75 9.74
N LEU A 21 -6.51 -4.66 8.97
CA LEU A 21 -6.99 -3.36 9.41
C LEU A 21 -8.50 -3.37 9.69
N GLU A 22 -9.29 -3.94 8.79
CA GLU A 22 -10.74 -4.06 8.97
C GLU A 22 -11.10 -4.93 10.18
N GLN A 23 -10.38 -6.04 10.41
CA GLN A 23 -10.55 -6.89 11.60
C GLN A 23 -10.28 -6.17 12.92
N HIS A 24 -9.39 -5.18 12.91
CA HIS A 24 -9.08 -4.33 14.06
C HIS A 24 -9.96 -3.09 14.15
N GLY A 25 -10.92 -2.91 13.25
CA GLY A 25 -11.84 -1.77 13.24
C GLY A 25 -11.27 -0.49 12.64
N PHE A 26 -10.16 -0.57 11.90
CA PHE A 26 -9.59 0.55 11.15
C PHE A 26 -10.19 0.65 9.75
N ILE A 27 -10.27 1.87 9.23
CA ILE A 27 -10.85 2.17 7.91
C ILE A 27 -9.74 2.63 6.98
N VAL A 28 -9.53 1.92 5.87
CA VAL A 28 -8.59 2.33 4.83
C VAL A 28 -9.24 3.39 3.94
N THR A 29 -8.80 4.65 4.07
CA THR A 29 -9.42 5.78 3.35
C THR A 29 -8.66 6.22 2.11
N SER A 30 -7.38 5.87 1.98
CA SER A 30 -6.61 6.15 0.77
C SER A 30 -5.56 5.08 0.51
N VAL A 31 -5.41 4.75 -0.77
CA VAL A 31 -4.51 3.75 -1.31
C VAL A 31 -3.72 4.43 -2.42
N ASP A 32 -2.50 4.85 -2.12
CA ASP A 32 -1.62 5.54 -3.06
C ASP A 32 -0.57 4.57 -3.59
N ILE A 33 -0.50 4.42 -4.91
CA ILE A 33 0.53 3.60 -5.54
C ILE A 33 1.65 4.53 -6.01
N THR A 34 2.86 4.32 -5.50
CA THR A 34 4.04 5.06 -5.97
C THR A 34 4.31 4.72 -7.44
N ARG A 35 4.28 5.71 -8.32
CA ARG A 35 4.62 5.55 -9.74
C ARG A 35 6.01 6.14 -10.01
N PRO A 36 6.89 5.49 -10.79
CA PRO A 36 8.16 6.05 -11.20
C PRO A 36 7.92 7.18 -12.19
N VAL A 37 8.76 8.22 -12.11
CA VAL A 37 8.70 9.43 -12.95
C VAL A 37 8.79 9.10 -14.45
N LYS A 38 9.51 8.03 -14.81
CA LYS A 38 9.73 7.65 -16.22
C LYS A 38 8.52 6.98 -16.89
N GLY A 39 7.46 6.69 -16.14
CA GLY A 39 6.39 5.82 -16.62
C GLY A 39 6.88 4.38 -16.79
N GLY A 40 5.95 3.44 -16.79
CA GLY A 40 6.21 2.01 -16.93
C GLY A 40 4.96 1.21 -16.63
N GLN A 41 4.89 -0.01 -17.13
CA GLN A 41 3.83 -0.92 -16.73
C GLN A 41 4.22 -1.55 -15.39
N PRO A 42 3.35 -1.45 -14.37
CA PRO A 42 3.56 -2.22 -13.16
C PRO A 42 3.38 -3.71 -13.48
N GLU A 43 4.34 -4.53 -13.07
CA GLU A 43 4.32 -5.98 -13.26
C GLU A 43 4.44 -6.65 -11.88
N GLY A 44 3.58 -7.63 -11.64
CA GLY A 44 3.53 -8.38 -10.38
C GLY A 44 2.67 -7.69 -9.31
N ASP A 45 2.88 -8.10 -8.08
CA ASP A 45 2.02 -7.73 -6.95
C ASP A 45 2.40 -6.38 -6.30
N CYS A 46 1.40 -5.74 -5.68
CA CYS A 46 1.55 -4.55 -4.85
C CYS A 46 1.81 -4.92 -3.39
N ARG A 47 2.84 -4.34 -2.79
CA ARG A 47 3.10 -4.45 -1.34
C ARG A 47 3.02 -3.09 -0.66
N VAL A 48 2.53 -3.09 0.57
CA VAL A 48 2.50 -1.89 1.41
C VAL A 48 3.93 -1.54 1.80
N ILE A 49 4.42 -0.40 1.34
CA ILE A 49 5.75 0.10 1.70
C ILE A 49 5.68 1.11 2.84
N ARG A 50 4.52 1.73 3.05
CA ARG A 50 4.35 2.73 4.09
C ARG A 50 2.89 2.80 4.52
N GLN A 51 2.67 2.71 5.83
CA GLN A 51 1.38 3.00 6.45
C GLN A 51 1.42 4.35 7.14
N ARG A 52 0.35 5.12 7.01
CA ARG A 52 0.12 6.33 7.81
C ARG A 52 -1.23 6.21 8.50
N THR A 53 -1.24 6.40 9.80
CA THR A 53 -2.41 6.18 10.64
C THR A 53 -2.81 7.49 11.29
N SER A 54 -4.08 7.85 11.20
CA SER A 54 -4.63 9.05 11.85
C SER A 54 -5.93 8.67 12.54
N GLY A 55 -5.83 8.34 13.83
CA GLY A 55 -6.96 7.83 14.60
C GLY A 55 -7.41 6.48 14.06
N GLN A 56 -8.64 6.44 13.52
CA GLN A 56 -9.25 5.23 12.95
C GLN A 56 -9.00 5.09 11.45
N GLU A 57 -8.53 6.14 10.79
CA GLU A 57 -8.26 6.15 9.36
C GLU A 57 -6.82 5.75 9.07
N VAL A 58 -6.65 4.89 8.07
CA VAL A 58 -5.34 4.42 7.62
C VAL A 58 -5.17 4.70 6.14
N LYS A 59 -4.06 5.36 5.81
CA LYS A 59 -3.60 5.59 4.45
C LYS A 59 -2.46 4.62 4.14
N LEU A 60 -2.66 3.82 3.10
CA LEU A 60 -1.68 2.85 2.64
C LEU A 60 -0.98 3.39 1.40
N ILE A 61 0.34 3.30 1.40
CA ILE A 61 1.15 3.59 0.23
C ILE A 61 1.76 2.28 -0.23
N LEU A 62 1.44 1.91 -1.46
CA LEU A 62 1.86 0.66 -2.06
C LEU A 62 2.89 0.90 -3.16
N SER A 63 3.71 -0.12 -3.36
CA SER A 63 4.65 -0.17 -4.48
C SER A 63 4.56 -1.53 -5.16
N PHE A 64 4.60 -1.50 -6.48
CA PHE A 64 4.75 -2.72 -7.27
C PHE A 64 6.17 -3.27 -7.13
N GLN A 65 6.30 -4.59 -7.09
CA GLN A 65 7.60 -5.26 -7.04
C GLN A 65 8.51 -4.89 -8.22
N LYS A 66 7.91 -4.67 -9.39
CA LYS A 66 8.66 -4.39 -10.61
C LYS A 66 7.96 -3.35 -11.47
N TRP A 67 8.75 -2.41 -11.96
CA TRP A 67 8.33 -1.46 -12.99
C TRP A 67 9.07 -1.80 -14.26
N VAL A 68 8.33 -2.27 -15.26
CA VAL A 68 8.91 -2.61 -16.56
C VAL A 68 8.86 -1.35 -17.43
N CYS A 69 10.04 -0.85 -17.81
CA CYS A 69 10.12 0.19 -18.83
C CYS A 69 9.75 -0.46 -20.16
N SER A 70 8.65 -0.04 -20.78
CA SER A 70 8.34 -0.42 -22.16
C SER A 70 9.49 0.10 -23.03
N ARG A 71 10.36 -0.79 -23.49
CA ARG A 71 11.31 -0.47 -24.55
C ARG A 71 10.47 0.01 -25.74
N LYS A 72 10.57 1.29 -26.08
CA LYS A 72 10.23 1.72 -27.44
C LYS A 72 11.29 1.08 -28.33
N GLU A 73 10.91 0.05 -29.07
CA GLU A 73 11.67 -0.35 -30.25
C GLU A 73 11.71 0.86 -31.19
N VAL A 74 12.92 1.24 -31.59
CA VAL A 74 13.20 2.38 -32.49
C VAL A 74 13.21 1.90 -33.93
#